data_AF-G4RJP5-F1
#
_entry.id   AF-G4RJP5-F1
#
_cell.length_a   1.000
_cell.length_b   1.000
_cell.length_c   1.000
_cell.angle_alpha   90.00
_cell.angle_beta   90.00
_cell.angle_gamma   90.00
#
_symmetry.space_group_name_H-M   'P 1'
#
loop_
_entity.id
_entity.type
_entity.pdbx_description
1 polymer ?
#
loop_
_entity_poly.entity_id
_entity_poly.type
_entity_poly.pdbx_seq_one_letter_code
_entity_poly.pdbx_strand_id
1 'polypeptide(L)' 'MFKVLRNRDRVLVTGRGEDAALLQLGWTLVGAFDDWTSAYKAAVKLAEREDLILEWYLEEELAAAKATLKAIGGEPV' A
#
# COMPACT_ATOMS: atom_id res chain seq x y z
N MET A 1 -0.60 -9.29 2.64
CA MET A 1 0.70 -8.67 2.33
C MET A 1 0.45 -7.59 1.28
N PHE A 2 0.98 -6.40 1.50
CA PHE A 2 0.89 -5.24 0.62
C PHE A 2 2.25 -4.98 -0.03
N LYS A 3 2.23 -4.52 -1.26
CA LYS A 3 3.40 -4.20 -2.07
C LYS A 3 3.40 -2.71 -2.38
N VAL A 4 4.60 -2.15 -2.42
CA VAL A 4 4.84 -0.80 -2.92
C VAL A 4 5.51 -0.96 -4.28
N LEU A 5 4.80 -0.58 -5.33
CA LEU A 5 5.26 -0.62 -6.70
C LEU A 5 5.59 0.79 -7.16
N ARG A 6 6.67 0.96 -7.92
CA ARG A 6 7.06 2.25 -8.50
C ARG A 6 7.04 2.15 -10.02
N ASN A 7 6.56 3.20 -10.66
CA ASN A 7 6.81 3.50 -12.07
C ASN A 7 7.31 4.95 -12.17
N ARG A 8 8.13 5.29 -13.17
CA ARG A 8 8.67 6.65 -13.45
C ARG A 8 8.31 7.75 -12.44
N ASP A 9 7.10 8.30 -12.54
CA ASP A 9 6.53 9.41 -11.77
C ASP A 9 5.51 8.99 -10.68
N ARG A 10 5.27 7.69 -10.48
CA ARG A 10 4.21 7.16 -9.62
C ARG A 10 4.66 6.07 -8.67
N VAL A 11 3.97 5.97 -7.55
CA VAL A 11 4.08 4.86 -6.63
C VAL A 11 2.69 4.35 -6.27
N LEU A 12 2.49 3.03 -6.34
CA LEU A 12 1.23 2.37 -6.04
C LEU A 12 1.41 1.48 -4.80
N VAL A 13 0.50 1.63 -3.85
CA VAL A 13 0.33 0.69 -2.74
C VAL A 13 -0.80 -0.27 -3.09
N THR A 14 -0.52 -1.57 -3.11
CA THR A 14 -1.51 -2.59 -3.44
C THR A 14 -1.26 -3.92 -2.71
N GLY A 15 -2.31 -4.52 -2.17
CA GLY A 15 -2.35 -5.90 -1.70
C GLY A 15 -2.97 -6.87 -2.70
N ARG A 16 -3.39 -6.38 -3.88
CA ARG A 16 -4.06 -7.21 -4.89
C ARG A 16 -3.05 -8.08 -5.63
N GLY A 17 -3.38 -9.37 -5.78
CA GLY A 17 -2.54 -10.32 -6.49
C GLY A 17 -2.44 -10.03 -7.99
N GLU A 18 -3.48 -9.47 -8.58
CA GLU A 18 -3.58 -9.14 -10.01
C GLU A 18 -2.58 -8.06 -10.42
N ASP A 19 -2.24 -7.14 -9.52
CA ASP A 19 -1.25 -6.08 -9.75
C ASP A 19 0.18 -6.61 -9.87
N ALA A 20 0.41 -7.92 -9.64
CA ALA A 20 1.67 -8.56 -10.00
C ALA A 20 1.97 -8.44 -11.51
N ALA A 21 0.95 -8.33 -12.36
CA ALA A 21 1.13 -8.11 -13.80
C ALA A 21 1.82 -6.77 -14.10
N LEU A 22 1.71 -5.76 -13.23
CA LEU A 22 2.36 -4.46 -13.40
C LEU A 22 3.90 -4.58 -13.46
N LEU A 23 4.47 -5.59 -12.79
CA LEU A 23 5.90 -5.87 -12.86
C LEU A 23 6.36 -6.22 -14.29
N GLN A 24 5.49 -6.87 -15.07
CA GLN A 24 5.77 -7.16 -16.48
C GLN A 24 5.54 -5.94 -17.38
N LEU A 25 4.83 -4.92 -16.89
CA LEU A 25 4.53 -3.67 -17.60
C LEU A 25 5.50 -2.54 -17.23
N GLY A 26 6.64 -2.86 -16.63
CA GLY A 26 7.71 -1.91 -16.33
C GLY A 26 7.63 -1.26 -14.96
N TRP A 27 6.73 -1.70 -14.09
CA TRP A 27 6.75 -1.30 -12.67
C TRP A 27 7.83 -2.08 -11.91
N THR A 28 8.39 -1.45 -10.89
CA THR A 28 9.43 -2.02 -10.03
C THR A 28 8.89 -2.23 -8.62
N LEU A 29 9.14 -3.40 -8.02
CA LEU A 29 8.83 -3.64 -6.62
C LEU A 29 9.84 -2.89 -5.73
N VAL A 30 9.36 -1.94 -4.94
CA VAL A 30 10.17 -1.19 -3.97
C VAL A 30 10.24 -1.93 -2.64
N GLY A 31 9.14 -2.57 -2.23
CA GLY A 31 9.08 -3.32 -0.98
C GLY A 31 7.76 -4.06 -0.81
N ALA A 32 7.76 -4.99 0.15
CA ALA A 32 6.59 -5.75 0.55
C ALA A 32 6.45 -5.70 2.07
N PHE A 33 5.22 -5.58 2.55
CA PHE A 33 4.87 -5.30 3.94
C PHE A 33 3.68 -6.17 4.35
N ASP A 34 3.59 -6.56 5.62
CA ASP A 34 2.50 -7.39 6.09
C ASP A 34 1.17 -6.62 6.20
N ASP A 35 1.25 -5.34 6.58
CA ASP A 35 0.11 -4.45 6.77
C ASP A 35 0.12 -3.25 5.80
N TRP A 36 -1.08 -2.74 5.52
CA TRP A 36 -1.28 -1.63 4.58
C TRP A 36 -0.67 -0.33 5.09
N THR A 37 -0.77 -0.06 6.40
CA THR A 37 -0.27 1.19 7.00
C THR A 37 1.24 1.33 6.85
N SER A 38 1.99 0.24 7.04
CA SER A 38 3.44 0.20 6.82
C SER A 38 3.78 0.43 5.35
N ALA A 39 3.07 -0.21 4.42
CA ALA A 39 3.26 0.00 2.99
C ALA A 39 2.98 1.46 2.58
N TYR A 40 1.88 2.03 3.06
CA TYR A 40 1.50 3.41 2.79
C TYR A 40 2.54 4.40 3.31
N LYS A 41 3.00 4.24 4.56
CA LYS A 41 4.07 5.09 5.12
C LYS A 41 5.37 5.01 4.32
N ALA A 42 5.74 3.83 3.83
CA ALA A 42 6.92 3.67 2.99
C ALA A 42 6.75 4.38 1.63
N ALA A 43 5.56 4.26 1.03
CA ALA A 43 5.24 4.90 -0.24
C ALA A 43 5.17 6.43 -0.13
N VAL A 44 4.61 6.99 0.96
CA VAL A 44 4.64 8.44 1.24
C VAL A 44 6.07 8.96 1.30
N LYS A 45 6.94 8.31 2.08
CA LYS A 45 8.36 8.72 2.18
C LYS A 45 9.07 8.68 0.83
N LEU A 46 8.72 7.70 -0.02
CA LEU A 46 9.26 7.60 -1.36
C LEU A 46 8.77 8.75 -2.25
N ALA A 47 7.46 9.01 -2.21
CA ALA A 47 6.80 10.06 -2.98
C ALA A 47 7.31 11.45 -2.62
N GLU A 48 7.44 11.76 -1.32
CA GLU A 48 7.98 13.05 -0.85
C GLU A 48 9.44 13.24 -1.26
N ARG A 49 10.25 12.18 -1.22
CA ARG A 49 11.68 12.27 -1.55
C ARG A 49 11.93 12.48 -3.05
N GLU A 50 11.09 11.88 -3.89
CA GLU A 50 11.32 11.80 -5.34
C GLU A 50 10.26 12.57 -6.16
N ASP A 51 9.41 13.36 -5.49
CA ASP A 51 8.30 14.14 -6.08
C ASP A 51 7.38 13.26 -6.96
N LEU A 52 6.93 12.13 -6.40
CA LEU A 52 6.10 11.15 -7.10
C LEU A 52 4.62 11.27 -6.71
N ILE A 53 3.74 10.85 -7.62
CA ILE A 53 2.31 10.69 -7.35
C ILE A 53 2.10 9.38 -6.60
N LEU A 54 1.53 9.45 -5.39
CA LEU A 54 1.13 8.29 -4.60
C LEU A 54 -0.30 7.87 -4.96
N GLU A 55 -0.46 6.62 -5.39
CA GLU A 55 -1.71 5.96 -5.73
C GLU A 55 -1.97 4.81 -4.74
N TRP A 56 -3.24 4.63 -4.37
CA TRP A 56 -3.71 3.49 -3.56
C TRP A 56 -5.19 3.25 -3.80
N TYR A 57 -5.66 2.06 -3.43
CA TYR A 57 -7.08 1.73 -3.47
C TYR A 57 -7.78 2.15 -2.17
N LEU A 58 -8.84 2.95 -2.27
CA LEU A 58 -9.64 3.39 -1.12
C LEU A 58 -10.24 2.20 -0.35
N GLU A 59 -10.62 1.12 -1.05
CA GLU A 59 -11.11 -0.09 -0.40
C GLU A 59 -10.08 -0.71 0.57
N GLU A 60 -8.78 -0.63 0.25
CA GLU A 60 -7.71 -1.19 1.07
C GLU A 60 -7.42 -0.32 2.29
N GLU A 61 -7.45 1.00 2.13
CA GLU A 61 -7.39 1.95 3.25
C GLU A 61 -8.54 1.71 4.23
N LEU A 62 -9.76 1.59 3.70
CA LEU A 62 -10.95 1.38 4.51
C LEU A 62 -10.88 0.03 5.26
N ALA A 63 -10.38 -1.03 4.61
CA ALA A 63 -10.19 -2.32 5.25
C ALA A 63 -9.16 -2.25 6.38
N ALA A 64 -8.04 -1.56 6.18
CA ALA A 64 -7.02 -1.36 7.19
C ALA A 64 -7.54 -0.53 8.39
N ALA A 65 -8.30 0.53 8.12
CA ALA A 65 -8.94 1.34 9.16
C ALA A 65 -9.94 0.51 9.99
N LYS A 66 -10.78 -0.31 9.34
CA LYS A 66 -11.71 -1.21 10.03
C LYS A 66 -11.00 -2.26 10.88
N ALA A 67 -9.92 -2.85 10.37
CA ALA A 67 -9.11 -3.81 11.13
C ALA A 67 -8.52 -3.16 12.39
N THR A 68 -8.07 -1.91 12.27
CA THR A 68 -7.54 -1.12 13.39
C THR A 68 -8.64 -0.83 14.42
N LEU A 69 -9.83 -0.39 13.97
CA LEU A 69 -10.98 -0.14 14.84
C LEU A 69 -11.43 -1.40 15.59
N LYS A 70 -11.43 -2.56 14.93
CA LYS A 70 -11.73 -3.85 15.58
C LYS A 70 -10.69 -4.20 16.64
N ALA A 71 -9.41 -3.95 16.37
CA ALA A 71 -8.33 -4.26 17.31
C ALA A 71 -8.36 -3.39 18.57
N ILE A 72 -8.81 -2.13 18.47
CA ILE A 72 -8.96 -1.23 19.63
C ILE A 72 -10.28 -1.44 20.39
N GLY A 73 -11.34 -1.86 19.69
CA GLY A 73 -12.69 -1.98 20.22
C GLY A 73 -13.08 -3.39 20.65
N GLY A 74 -12.13 -4.18 21.18
CA GLY A 74 -12.32 -5.59 21.52
C GLY A 74 -13.70 -5.89 22.14
N GLU A 75 -14.34 -6.94 21.61
CA GLU A 75 -15.60 -7.48 22.15
C GLU A 75 -15.47 -7.69 23.67
N PRO A 76 -16.38 -7.14 24.50
CA PRO A 76 -16.41 -7.51 25.91
C PRO A 76 -16.75 -9.00 26.01
N VAL A 77 -15.82 -9.76 26.62
CA VAL A 77 -16.04 -11.14 27.09
C VAL A 77 -17.10 -11.19 28.20
#